data_AF-A0A963PBE9-F1
#
_entry.id   AF-A0A963PBE9-F1
#
_cell.length_a   1.000
_cell.length_b   1.000
_cell.length_c   1.000
_cell.angle_alpha   90.00
_cell.angle_beta   90.00
_cell.angle_gamma   90.00
#
_symmetry.space_group_name_H-M   'P 1'
#
loop_
_entity.id
_entity.type
_entity.pdbx_description
1 polymer ?
#
loop_
_entity_poly.entity_id
_entity_poly.type
_entity_poly.pdbx_seq_one_letter_code
_entity_poly.pdbx_strand_id
1 'polypeptide(L)' 'EPGLIELRGQGIFRLPCLDESRIDIVIRLVASVKQERLPDVSTVWIAGIELPAFDLDGLAPSAVARIATILGHPRVA' A
#
# COMPACT_ATOMS: atom_id res chain seq x y z
N GLU A 1 -1.43 22.80 5.58
CA GLU A 1 -2.74 22.13 5.81
C GLU A 1 -2.69 20.73 5.21
N PRO A 2 -3.30 19.71 5.85
CA PRO A 2 -3.34 18.34 5.33
C PRO A 2 -4.28 18.20 4.11
N GLY A 3 -4.25 17.01 3.48
CA GLY A 3 -5.17 16.66 2.40
C GLY A 3 -4.76 17.17 1.01
N LEU A 4 -3.49 17.47 0.77
CA LEU A 4 -2.98 17.85 -0.54
C LEU A 4 -2.30 16.66 -1.23
N ILE A 5 -2.58 16.46 -2.52
CA ILE A 5 -1.92 15.48 -3.38
C ILE A 5 -1.41 16.16 -4.64
N GLU A 6 -0.19 15.81 -5.08
CA GLU A 6 0.33 16.24 -6.38
C GLU A 6 0.02 15.19 -7.45
N LEU A 7 -0.56 15.63 -8.56
CA LEU A 7 -0.63 14.85 -9.79
C LEU A 7 0.24 15.51 -10.85
N ARG A 8 1.34 14.84 -11.21
CA ARG A 8 2.32 15.38 -12.16
C ARG A 8 1.66 15.71 -13.49
N GLY A 9 1.99 16.89 -14.02
CA GLY A 9 1.41 17.44 -15.24
C GLY A 9 0.01 18.06 -15.07
N GLN A 10 -0.58 17.98 -13.87
CA GLN A 10 -1.93 18.50 -13.58
C GLN A 10 -1.98 19.43 -12.36
N GLY A 11 -0.96 19.40 -11.49
CA GLY A 11 -0.83 20.31 -10.34
C GLY A 11 -1.18 19.68 -8.99
N ILE A 12 -1.55 20.53 -8.02
CA ILE A 12 -1.88 20.12 -6.65
C ILE A 12 -3.40 20.11 -6.47
N PHE A 13 -3.91 19.02 -5.91
CA PHE A 13 -5.33 18.79 -5.63
C PHE A 13 -5.55 18.68 -4.13
N ARG A 14 -6.75 19.08 -3.68
CA ARG A 14 -7.19 18.86 -2.31
C ARG A 14 -8.19 17.71 -2.27
N LEU A 15 -7.99 16.77 -1.34
CA LEU A 15 -8.85 15.62 -1.10
C LEU A 15 -9.34 15.61 0.36
N PRO A 16 -10.51 15.01 0.64
CA PRO A 16 -10.89 14.66 2.00
C PRO A 16 -9.81 13.82 2.68
N CYS A 17 -9.51 14.14 3.94
CA CYS A 17 -8.50 13.44 4.72
C CYS A 17 -8.95 13.25 6.17
N LEU A 18 -8.36 12.27 6.84
CA LEU A 18 -8.47 12.05 8.28
C LEU A 18 -7.21 12.63 8.94
N ASP A 19 -7.33 13.10 10.19
CA ASP A 19 -6.18 13.61 10.95
C ASP A 19 -5.21 12.49 11.34
N GLU A 20 -5.71 11.27 11.54
CA GLU A 20 -4.91 10.09 11.86
C GLU A 20 -5.49 8.82 11.24
N SER A 21 -4.63 7.80 11.12
CA SER A 21 -5.01 6.45 10.70
C SER A 21 -4.01 5.42 11.24
N ARG A 22 -4.48 4.19 11.46
CA ARG A 22 -3.63 3.07 11.87
C ARG A 22 -2.90 2.51 10.66
N ILE A 23 -1.60 2.24 10.83
CA ILE A 23 -0.80 1.52 9.83
C ILE A 23 -0.94 0.03 10.10
N ASP A 24 -1.56 -0.70 9.17
CA ASP A 24 -1.80 -2.14 9.33
C ASP A 24 -1.02 -3.02 8.36
N ILE A 25 -0.61 -2.48 7.21
CA ILE A 25 0.11 -3.20 6.15
C ILE A 25 1.11 -2.27 5.49
N VAL A 26 2.13 -2.85 4.86
CA VAL A 26 3.04 -2.16 3.95
C VAL A 26 2.93 -2.74 2.56
N ILE A 27 2.72 -1.88 1.57
CA ILE A 27 2.76 -2.26 0.15
C ILE A 27 4.05 -1.72 -0.46
N ARG A 28 4.92 -2.62 -0.94
CA ARG A 28 6.15 -2.26 -1.65
C ARG A 28 5.87 -2.27 -3.15
N LEU A 29 6.04 -1.11 -3.78
CA LEU A 29 5.89 -0.98 -5.23
C LEU A 29 7.13 -1.56 -5.93
N VAL A 30 6.96 -2.71 -6.58
CA VAL A 30 8.04 -3.42 -7.29
C VAL A 30 7.57 -3.81 -8.69
N ALA A 31 8.48 -3.77 -9.66
CA ALA A 31 8.15 -4.20 -11.03
C ALA A 31 7.72 -5.67 -11.06
N SER A 32 6.75 -6.02 -11.90
CA SER A 32 6.24 -7.40 -12.03
C SER A 32 7.33 -8.46 -12.21
N VAL A 33 8.40 -8.17 -12.97
CA VAL A 33 9.54 -9.10 -13.17
C VAL A 33 10.27 -9.50 -11.88
N LYS A 34 10.14 -8.69 -10.82
CA LYS A 34 10.75 -8.96 -9.51
C LYS A 34 9.78 -9.68 -8.55
N GLN A 35 8.55 -9.94 -8.97
CA GLN A 35 7.56 -10.60 -8.12
C GLN A 35 7.68 -12.11 -8.25
N GLU A 36 7.87 -12.76 -7.11
CA GLU A 36 7.78 -14.22 -7.00
C GLU A 36 6.32 -14.66 -7.20
N ARG A 37 6.11 -15.80 -7.86
CA ARG A 37 4.75 -16.28 -8.15
C ARG A 37 4.06 -16.81 -6.91
N LEU A 38 4.82 -17.44 -6.02
CA LEU A 38 4.38 -17.92 -4.72
C LEU A 38 5.31 -17.34 -3.64
N PRO A 39 5.13 -16.05 -3.28
CA PRO A 39 6.02 -15.40 -2.33
C PRO A 39 5.82 -15.94 -0.92
N ASP A 40 6.91 -16.01 -0.16
CA ASP A 40 6.85 -16.21 1.28
C ASP A 40 6.18 -15.00 1.96
N VAL A 41 5.67 -15.24 3.18
CA VAL A 41 5.18 -14.15 4.03
C VAL A 41 6.34 -13.20 4.36
N SER A 42 6.11 -11.91 4.16
CA SER A 42 7.10 -10.87 4.43
C SER A 42 6.58 -9.90 5.48
N THR A 43 7.48 -9.42 6.35
CA THR A 43 7.20 -8.37 7.32
C THR A 43 8.21 -7.23 7.22
N VAL A 44 7.90 -6.09 7.82
CA VAL A 44 8.79 -4.94 7.97
C VAL A 44 8.60 -4.31 9.34
N TRP A 45 9.70 -3.86 9.93
CA TRP A 45 9.68 -3.17 11.23
C TRP A 45 9.58 -1.66 11.02
N ILE A 46 8.54 -1.04 11.57
CA ILE A 46 8.36 0.42 11.58
C ILE A 46 8.09 0.85 13.02
N ALA A 47 8.93 1.75 13.54
CA ALA A 47 8.82 2.26 14.91
C ALA A 47 8.72 1.16 15.99
N GLY A 48 9.41 0.03 15.79
CA GLY A 48 9.38 -1.11 16.72
C GLY A 48 8.15 -2.01 16.61
N ILE A 49 7.31 -1.81 15.60
CA ILE A 49 6.14 -2.65 15.29
C ILE A 49 6.43 -3.47 14.04
N GLU A 50 6.25 -4.78 14.12
CA GLU A 50 6.32 -5.67 12.97
C GLU A 50 4.99 -5.61 12.19
N LEU A 51 5.07 -5.27 10.91
CA LEU A 51 3.93 -5.13 10.02
C LEU A 51 4.03 -6.10 8.84
N PRO A 52 2.92 -6.72 8.42
CA PRO A 52 2.90 -7.51 7.19
C PRO A 52 3.20 -6.63 5.97
N ALA A 53 3.96 -7.18 5.03
CA ALA A 53 4.40 -6.49 3.83
C ALA A 53 4.10 -7.31 2.57
N PHE A 54 3.62 -6.62 1.52
CA PHE A 54 3.26 -7.22 0.24
C PHE A 54 3.93 -6.48 -0.90
N ASP A 55 4.44 -7.25 -1.87
CA ASP A 55 4.98 -6.72 -3.11
C ASP A 55 3.86 -6.55 -4.14
N LEU A 56 3.78 -5.37 -4.74
CA LEU A 56 2.74 -5.02 -5.71
C LEU A 56 3.34 -4.25 -6.90
N ASP A 57 2.91 -4.62 -8.11
CA ASP A 57 3.25 -3.82 -9.28
C ASP A 57 2.23 -2.69 -9.37
N GLY A 58 2.67 -1.47 -9.04
CA GLY A 58 1.82 -0.28 -9.04
C GLY A 58 1.30 0.11 -10.42
N LEU A 59 1.90 -0.42 -11.50
CA LEU A 59 1.49 -0.16 -12.87
C LEU A 59 0.56 -1.24 -13.43
N ALA A 60 0.37 -2.35 -12.71
CA ALA A 60 -0.58 -3.37 -13.12
C ALA A 60 -2.02 -2.79 -13.05
N PRO A 61 -2.87 -3.03 -14.07
CA PRO A 61 -4.27 -2.57 -14.04
C PRO A 61 -5.07 -3.07 -12.82
N SER A 62 -4.66 -4.21 -12.25
CA SER A 62 -5.27 -4.81 -11.08
C SER A 62 -4.73 -4.29 -9.73
N ALA A 63 -3.78 -3.35 -9.72
CA ALA A 63 -3.10 -2.90 -8.49
C ALA A 63 -4.08 -2.45 -7.40
N VAL A 64 -5.03 -1.58 -7.75
CA VAL A 64 -6.04 -1.07 -6.82
C VAL A 64 -6.95 -2.19 -6.30
N ALA A 65 -7.39 -3.09 -7.18
CA ALA A 65 -8.23 -4.22 -6.80
C ALA A 65 -7.50 -5.18 -5.83
N ARG A 66 -6.20 -5.43 -6.06
CA ARG A 66 -5.38 -6.24 -5.15
C ARG A 66 -5.26 -5.59 -3.77
N ILE A 67 -5.04 -4.27 -3.71
CA ILE A 67 -5.00 -3.54 -2.43
C ILE A 67 -6.35 -3.68 -1.70
N ALA A 68 -7.46 -3.50 -2.41
CA ALA A 68 -8.79 -3.66 -1.81
C ALA A 68 -9.01 -5.07 -1.25
N THR A 69 -8.58 -6.12 -1.95
CA THR A 69 -8.65 -7.51 -1.46
C THR A 69 -7.81 -7.71 -0.19
N ILE A 70 -6.59 -7.18 -0.15
CA ILE A 70 -5.69 -7.28 1.02
C ILE A 70 -6.29 -6.54 2.22
N LEU A 71 -6.93 -5.39 2.00
CA LEU A 71 -7.59 -4.60 3.05
C LEU A 71 -8.91 -5.22 3.53
N GLY A 72 -9.67 -5.86 2.63
CA GLY A 72 -10.97 -6.43 2.92
C GLY A 72 -10.93 -7.80 3.61
N HIS A 73 -9.75 -8.42 3.77
CA HIS A 73 -9.63 -9.68 4.50
C HIS A 73 -9.29 -9.44 5.98
N PRO A 74 -10.09 -9.98 6.92
CA PRO A 74 -9.76 -9.94 8.33
C PRO A 74 -8.47 -10.73 8.54
N ARG A 75 -7.46 -10.05 9.08
CA ARG A 75 -6.19 -10.69 9.45
C ARG A 75 -6.39 -11.38 10.79
N VAL A 76 -6.11 -12.68 10.84
CA VAL A 76 -6.03 -13.43 12.10
C VAL A 76 -4.71 -13.05 12.75
N ALA A 77 -4.78 -12.53 13.98
CA ALA A 77 -3.61 -12.22 14.81
C ALA A 77 -2.95 -13.50 15.33
#